data_AF-A0A9Q0KX35-F1
#
_entry.id   AF-A0A9Q0KX35-F1
#
_cell.length_a   1.000
_cell.length_b   1.000
_cell.length_c   1.000
_cell.angle_alpha   90.00
_cell.angle_beta   90.00
_cell.angle_gamma   90.00
#
_symmetry.space_group_name_H-M   'P 1'
#
loop_
_entity.id
_entity.type
_entity.pdbx_description
1 polymer ?
#
loop_
_entity_poly.entity_id
_entity_poly.type
_entity_poly.pdbx_seq_one_letter_code
_entity_poly.pdbx_strand_id
1 'polypeptide(L)'
;MLIIGLNNDVVQTVLNFLEKTILNCHSFKDDNRGEDCRLLEPQEQLDNLDYYLNMSEEIKPDFLRQSEREKLFRVRKTVMESLKDRGYVVADSEIEMTEEQFLQKYGENFKRKDLDFSRSKHVNPLDKICVFFVDENDVLGIKQLEAYVDRMKEASVSRAMLILAQAPSQMAKRVIESRTLTCHVEYFLDQELMFNVTKHDMVPKHQLLTADEVKILVDQYHLTLSQLPQIQVTDPVARYLGVMPGQVLKISRPSETAGKYVTYRVVV
;
A
#
# COMPACT_ATOMS: atom_id res chain seq x y z
N MET A 1 26.90 5.02 27.01
CA MET A 1 26.02 6.17 27.33
C MET A 1 26.08 7.17 26.18
N LEU A 2 25.26 6.95 25.15
CA LEU A 2 24.63 7.97 24.33
C LEU A 2 23.43 7.28 23.65
N ILE A 3 22.25 7.76 23.97
CA ILE A 3 20.93 7.21 23.60
C ILE A 3 20.54 7.81 22.26
N ILE A 4 20.14 6.97 21.27
CA ILE A 4 19.12 7.31 20.28
C ILE A 4 18.42 5.97 19.97
N GLY A 5 17.26 5.64 20.54
CA GLY A 5 16.03 6.41 20.39
C GLY A 5 15.30 6.09 19.08
N LEU A 6 15.53 4.92 18.47
CA LEU A 6 14.69 4.45 17.37
C LEU A 6 13.41 3.84 17.96
N ASN A 7 12.25 4.37 17.54
CA ASN A 7 10.94 3.85 17.92
C ASN A 7 10.87 2.35 17.55
N ASN A 8 10.61 1.51 18.55
CA ASN A 8 10.41 0.06 18.40
C ASN A 8 9.40 -0.29 17.29
N ASP A 9 8.48 0.61 16.96
CA ASP A 9 7.48 0.42 15.90
C ASP A 9 8.07 0.44 14.48
N VAL A 10 9.14 1.22 14.22
CA VAL A 10 9.80 1.24 12.90
C VAL A 10 10.60 -0.04 12.69
N VAL A 11 11.27 -0.50 13.75
CA VAL A 11 11.99 -1.77 13.80
C VAL A 11 11.04 -2.95 13.59
N GLN A 12 9.89 -2.97 14.28
CA GLN A 12 8.89 -4.02 14.15
C GLN A 12 8.20 -4.00 12.77
N THR A 13 8.06 -2.84 12.13
CA THR A 13 7.44 -2.72 10.80
C THR A 13 8.37 -3.24 9.70
N VAL A 14 9.66 -2.95 9.79
CA VAL A 14 10.68 -3.46 8.85
C VAL A 14 10.90 -4.97 9.06
N LEU A 15 10.91 -5.45 10.31
CA LEU A 15 10.94 -6.88 10.62
C LEU A 15 9.70 -7.61 10.10
N ASN A 16 8.48 -7.09 10.33
CA ASN A 16 7.26 -7.70 9.81
C ASN A 16 7.18 -7.68 8.28
N PHE A 17 7.77 -6.67 7.63
CA PHE A 17 7.84 -6.56 6.17
C PHE A 17 8.86 -7.55 5.58
N LEU A 18 10.03 -7.69 6.21
CA LEU A 18 11.05 -8.67 5.82
C LEU A 18 10.60 -10.11 6.13
N GLU A 19 9.98 -10.37 7.28
CA GLU A 19 9.38 -11.67 7.60
C GLU A 19 8.28 -12.02 6.59
N LYS A 20 7.33 -11.12 6.32
CA LYS A 20 6.24 -11.42 5.37
C LYS A 20 6.69 -11.55 3.93
N THR A 21 7.82 -10.95 3.54
CA THR A 21 8.36 -11.03 2.18
C THR A 21 9.34 -12.19 2.01
N ILE A 22 10.15 -12.51 3.02
CA ILE A 22 11.17 -13.56 2.97
C ILE A 22 10.59 -14.93 3.41
N LEU A 23 9.74 -15.00 4.44
CA LEU A 23 9.11 -16.26 4.87
C LEU A 23 7.98 -16.72 3.93
N ASN A 24 7.28 -15.81 3.23
CA ASN A 24 6.31 -16.24 2.21
C ASN A 24 6.94 -16.59 0.85
N CYS A 25 8.21 -16.23 0.62
CA CYS A 25 8.93 -16.69 -0.58
C CYS A 25 9.53 -18.09 -0.41
N HIS A 26 9.71 -18.59 0.82
CA HIS A 26 10.14 -19.97 1.07
C HIS A 26 8.99 -20.98 1.21
N SER A 27 7.73 -20.56 1.19
CA SER A 27 6.59 -21.47 1.36
C SER A 27 6.06 -22.09 0.05
N PHE A 28 6.77 -21.97 -1.07
CA PHE A 28 6.42 -22.71 -2.30
C PHE A 28 7.64 -22.98 -3.19
N LYS A 29 8.40 -24.05 -2.88
CA LYS A 29 8.76 -25.11 -3.85
C LYS A 29 9.57 -26.27 -3.22
N ASP A 30 9.16 -27.45 -3.68
CA ASP A 30 9.82 -28.76 -3.73
C ASP A 30 9.79 -29.66 -2.49
N ASP A 31 8.76 -30.53 -2.50
CA ASP A 31 8.84 -31.92 -2.05
C ASP A 31 10.19 -32.55 -2.48
N ASN A 32 11.05 -32.85 -1.50
CA ASN A 32 11.79 -34.13 -1.35
C ASN A 32 12.96 -34.10 -0.36
N ARG A 33 13.18 -33.02 0.41
CA ARG A 33 14.06 -33.05 1.60
C ARG A 33 13.39 -32.27 2.71
N GLY A 34 12.84 -32.99 3.68
CA GLY A 34 12.17 -32.42 4.85
C GLY A 34 13.13 -31.66 5.75
N GLU A 35 13.46 -30.42 5.39
CA GLU A 35 14.00 -29.43 6.30
C GLU A 35 12.88 -28.44 6.62
N ASP A 36 12.42 -28.51 7.86
CA ASP A 36 11.36 -27.70 8.44
C ASP A 36 11.78 -26.22 8.40
N CYS A 37 11.00 -25.37 7.74
CA CYS A 37 11.22 -23.92 7.75
C CYS A 37 10.94 -23.39 9.17
N ARG A 38 11.99 -23.31 10.00
CA ARG A 38 11.88 -22.79 11.36
C ARG A 38 11.75 -21.27 11.34
N LEU A 39 10.72 -20.75 12.01
CA LEU A 39 10.63 -19.31 12.34
C LEU A 39 11.86 -18.93 13.17
N LEU A 40 12.60 -17.91 12.72
CA LEU A 40 13.78 -17.43 13.44
C LEU A 40 13.38 -16.96 14.85
N GLU A 41 14.17 -17.32 15.85
CA GLU A 41 13.91 -16.89 17.22
C GLU A 41 14.05 -15.36 17.35
N PRO A 42 13.31 -14.68 18.24
CA PRO A 42 13.32 -13.22 18.35
C PRO A 42 14.71 -12.59 18.54
N GLN A 43 15.65 -13.32 19.16
CA GLN A 43 17.05 -12.88 19.29
C GLN A 43 17.83 -12.96 17.97
N GLU A 44 17.61 -13.98 17.14
CA GLU A 44 18.23 -14.10 15.82
C GLU A 44 17.72 -13.03 14.85
N GLN A 45 16.48 -12.58 15.03
CA GLN A 45 15.90 -11.45 14.29
C GLN A 45 16.55 -10.11 14.67
N LEU A 46 16.82 -9.92 15.97
CA LEU A 46 17.50 -8.72 16.50
C LEU A 46 18.99 -8.69 16.12
N ASP A 47 19.68 -9.83 16.17
CA ASP A 47 21.10 -9.94 15.80
C ASP A 47 21.31 -9.67 14.29
N ASN A 48 20.38 -10.13 13.44
CA ASN A 48 20.36 -9.77 12.02
C ASN A 48 20.15 -8.27 11.82
N LEU A 49 19.27 -7.64 12.61
CA LEU A 49 18.98 -6.22 12.50
C LEU A 49 20.18 -5.36 12.94
N ASP A 50 20.85 -5.72 14.02
CA ASP A 50 22.08 -5.07 14.48
C ASP A 50 23.22 -5.22 13.46
N TYR A 51 23.27 -6.34 12.72
CA TYR A 51 24.19 -6.53 11.60
C TYR A 51 23.92 -5.55 10.44
N TYR A 52 22.65 -5.38 10.02
CA TYR A 52 22.28 -4.45 8.95
C TYR A 52 22.43 -2.97 9.32
N LEU A 53 22.21 -2.62 10.59
CA LEU A 53 22.36 -1.25 11.09
C LEU A 53 23.82 -0.83 11.24
N ASN A 54 24.71 -1.78 11.55
CA ASN A 54 26.15 -1.54 11.72
C ASN A 54 27.00 -1.83 10.47
N MET A 55 26.36 -2.20 9.34
CA MET A 55 27.02 -2.38 8.05
C MET A 55 27.48 -1.03 7.46
N SER A 56 28.67 -1.01 6.86
CA SER A 56 29.18 0.15 6.12
C SER A 56 28.23 0.52 4.97
N GLU A 57 28.07 1.82 4.68
CA GLU A 57 27.08 2.31 3.70
C GLU A 57 27.18 1.63 2.32
N GLU A 58 28.37 1.20 1.93
CA GLU A 58 28.65 0.49 0.67
C GLU A 58 27.99 -0.90 0.57
N ILE A 59 27.66 -1.53 1.70
CA ILE A 59 27.12 -2.91 1.77
C ILE A 59 25.59 -2.89 1.97
N LYS A 60 25.00 -1.74 2.33
CA LYS A 60 23.55 -1.63 2.51
C LYS A 60 22.82 -1.97 1.20
N PRO A 61 21.73 -2.76 1.21
CA PRO A 61 20.92 -3.03 0.02
C PRO A 61 20.48 -1.73 -0.66
N ASP A 62 20.45 -1.71 -1.99
CA ASP A 62 20.27 -0.50 -2.83
C ASP A 62 19.12 0.42 -2.40
N PHE A 63 18.05 -0.14 -1.83
CA PHE A 63 16.91 0.66 -1.37
C PHE A 63 17.20 1.52 -0.12
N LEU A 64 18.14 1.09 0.73
CA LEU A 64 18.58 1.85 1.92
C LEU A 64 19.56 2.97 1.57
N ARG A 65 20.20 2.90 0.39
CA ARG A 65 21.14 3.90 -0.13
C ARG A 65 20.47 5.05 -0.88
N GLN A 66 19.20 4.90 -1.25
CA GLN A 66 18.48 5.90 -2.03
C GLN A 66 18.21 7.15 -1.22
N SER A 67 18.46 8.30 -1.85
CA SER A 67 18.13 9.60 -1.28
C SER A 67 16.60 9.71 -1.04
N GLU A 68 16.18 10.49 -0.05
CA GLU A 68 14.74 10.63 0.27
C GLU A 68 13.90 11.05 -0.95
N ARG A 69 14.46 11.92 -1.79
CA ARG A 69 13.87 12.36 -3.07
C ARG A 69 13.61 11.20 -4.04
N GLU A 70 14.52 10.25 -4.16
CA GLU A 70 14.38 9.08 -5.05
C GLU A 70 13.25 8.18 -4.55
N LYS A 71 13.17 8.01 -3.23
CA LYS A 71 12.08 7.27 -2.58
C LYS A 71 10.75 7.95 -2.85
N LEU A 72 10.65 9.26 -2.62
CA LEU A 72 9.43 10.04 -2.87
C LEU A 72 9.00 10.03 -4.34
N PHE A 73 9.94 10.10 -5.27
CA PHE A 73 9.66 9.95 -6.70
C PHE A 73 9.00 8.59 -7.01
N ARG A 74 9.59 7.49 -6.51
CA ARG A 74 9.05 6.13 -6.71
C ARG A 74 7.67 5.95 -6.06
N VAL A 75 7.54 6.38 -4.80
CA VAL A 75 6.27 6.36 -4.05
C VAL A 75 5.21 7.12 -4.83
N ARG A 76 5.52 8.33 -5.29
CA ARG A 76 4.59 9.15 -6.07
C ARG A 76 4.17 8.46 -7.36
N LYS A 77 5.10 7.83 -8.08
CA LYS A 77 4.79 7.07 -9.29
C LYS A 77 3.83 5.92 -8.99
N THR A 78 4.09 5.12 -7.94
CA THR A 78 3.20 4.04 -7.51
C THR A 78 1.82 4.55 -7.12
N VAL A 79 1.73 5.70 -6.43
CA VAL A 79 0.43 6.34 -6.12
C VAL A 79 -0.31 6.72 -7.40
N MET A 80 0.37 7.29 -8.39
CA MET A 80 -0.26 7.63 -9.67
C MET A 80 -0.78 6.41 -10.42
N GLU A 81 -0.02 5.33 -10.43
CA GLU A 81 -0.44 4.05 -11.00
C GLU A 81 -1.67 3.49 -10.26
N SER A 82 -1.63 3.51 -8.92
CA SER A 82 -2.77 3.07 -8.08
C SER A 82 -4.03 3.88 -8.35
N LEU A 83 -3.92 5.21 -8.44
CA LEU A 83 -5.05 6.07 -8.75
C LEU A 83 -5.63 5.79 -10.14
N LYS A 84 -4.78 5.54 -11.14
CA LYS A 84 -5.20 5.15 -12.48
C LYS A 84 -5.96 3.81 -12.45
N ASP A 85 -5.44 2.81 -11.76
CA ASP A 85 -6.07 1.48 -11.63
C ASP A 85 -7.40 1.54 -10.88
N ARG A 86 -7.56 2.51 -9.97
CA ARG A 86 -8.81 2.82 -9.26
C ARG A 86 -9.81 3.63 -10.09
N GLY A 87 -9.47 4.01 -11.33
CA GLY A 87 -10.31 4.76 -12.25
C GLY A 87 -10.31 6.28 -12.05
N TYR A 88 -9.32 6.82 -11.34
CA TYR A 88 -9.08 8.26 -11.27
C TYR A 88 -8.37 8.78 -12.53
N VAL A 89 -8.64 10.03 -12.88
CA VAL A 89 -8.04 10.69 -14.04
C VAL A 89 -6.55 10.93 -13.76
N VAL A 90 -5.68 10.18 -14.42
CA VAL A 90 -4.22 10.34 -14.36
C VAL A 90 -3.67 10.26 -15.78
N ALA A 91 -2.88 11.25 -16.19
CA ALA A 91 -2.28 11.25 -17.53
C ALA A 91 -1.06 10.32 -17.58
N ASP A 92 -0.84 9.64 -18.71
CA ASP A 92 0.29 8.73 -18.89
C ASP A 92 1.63 9.44 -18.72
N SER A 93 1.72 10.69 -19.17
CA SER A 93 2.90 11.54 -18.96
C SER A 93 3.24 11.80 -17.49
N GLU A 94 2.27 11.71 -16.57
CA GLU A 94 2.56 11.83 -15.13
C GLU A 94 3.16 10.55 -14.55
N ILE A 95 2.82 9.38 -15.09
CA ILE A 95 3.35 8.07 -14.66
C ILE A 95 4.72 7.81 -15.31
N GLU A 96 4.87 8.21 -16.57
CA GLU A 96 6.09 8.03 -17.37
C GLU A 96 7.14 9.11 -17.10
N MET A 97 6.81 10.12 -16.27
CA MET A 97 7.75 11.16 -15.83
C MET A 97 9.03 10.54 -15.31
N THR A 98 10.16 11.04 -15.80
CA THR A 98 11.50 10.65 -15.34
C THR A 98 11.86 11.33 -14.02
N GLU A 99 12.84 10.78 -13.30
CA GLU A 99 13.31 11.38 -12.05
C GLU A 99 13.87 12.79 -12.27
N GLU A 100 14.60 13.01 -13.36
CA GLU A 100 15.14 14.33 -13.72
C GLU A 100 14.02 15.36 -13.94
N GLN A 101 12.98 14.98 -14.69
CA GLN A 101 11.81 15.84 -14.91
C GLN A 101 11.05 16.12 -13.60
N PHE A 102 11.00 15.14 -12.71
CA PHE A 102 10.40 15.31 -11.39
C PHE A 102 11.19 16.35 -10.57
N LEU A 103 12.52 16.25 -10.53
CA LEU A 103 13.36 17.23 -9.83
C LEU A 103 13.32 18.62 -10.48
N GLN A 104 13.22 18.71 -11.81
CA GLN A 104 13.02 20.00 -12.49
C GLN A 104 11.67 20.64 -12.13
N LYS A 105 10.61 19.81 -11.98
CA LYS A 105 9.26 20.29 -11.68
C LYS A 105 9.12 20.80 -10.24
N TYR A 106 9.70 20.09 -9.27
CA TYR A 106 9.56 20.41 -7.85
C TYR A 106 10.76 21.17 -7.26
N GLY A 107 11.89 21.20 -7.96
CA GLY A 107 13.15 21.76 -7.49
C GLY A 107 13.94 20.77 -6.63
N GLU A 108 15.15 21.16 -6.21
CA GLU A 108 16.02 20.28 -5.40
C GLU A 108 15.61 20.22 -3.92
N ASN A 109 14.92 21.25 -3.41
CA ASN A 109 14.58 21.41 -1.99
C ASN A 109 13.06 21.35 -1.74
N PHE A 110 12.33 20.51 -2.48
CA PHE A 110 10.89 20.37 -2.27
C PHE A 110 10.59 19.71 -0.94
N LYS A 111 9.48 20.11 -0.33
CA LYS A 111 8.93 19.48 0.87
C LYS A 111 7.91 18.44 0.48
N ARG A 112 7.67 17.47 1.36
CA ARG A 112 6.65 16.43 1.16
C ARG A 112 5.28 17.04 0.85
N LYS A 113 4.88 18.10 1.55
CA LYS A 113 3.62 18.84 1.33
C LYS A 113 3.49 19.43 -0.08
N ASP A 114 4.59 19.70 -0.78
CA ASP A 114 4.56 20.20 -2.17
C ASP A 114 4.10 19.11 -3.16
N LEU A 115 4.09 17.85 -2.71
CA LEU A 115 3.58 16.71 -3.46
C LEU A 115 2.09 16.46 -3.21
N ASP A 116 1.41 17.21 -2.34
CA ASP A 116 -0.04 17.10 -2.13
C ASP A 116 -0.80 17.35 -3.45
N PHE A 117 -1.81 16.53 -3.74
CA PHE A 117 -2.65 16.74 -4.92
C PHE A 117 -4.04 16.12 -4.77
N SER A 118 -4.97 16.46 -5.66
CA SER A 118 -6.29 15.83 -5.74
C SER A 118 -6.60 15.34 -7.14
N ARG A 119 -7.46 14.33 -7.25
CA ARG A 119 -7.97 13.75 -8.50
C ARG A 119 -9.46 13.47 -8.41
N SER A 120 -10.10 13.38 -9.57
CA SER A 120 -11.50 12.95 -9.71
C SER A 120 -11.57 11.70 -10.57
N LYS A 121 -12.66 10.91 -10.45
CA LYS A 121 -12.87 9.74 -11.30
C LYS A 121 -13.32 10.11 -12.70
N HIS A 122 -12.98 9.24 -13.67
CA HIS A 122 -13.47 9.35 -15.04
C HIS A 122 -15.00 9.27 -15.12
N VAL A 123 -15.60 8.35 -14.36
CA VAL A 123 -17.04 8.04 -14.42
C VAL A 123 -17.87 9.08 -13.68
N ASN A 124 -17.39 9.54 -12.51
CA ASN A 124 -18.08 10.50 -11.67
C ASN A 124 -17.11 11.59 -11.17
N PRO A 125 -17.11 12.79 -11.77
CA PRO A 125 -16.24 13.89 -11.35
C PRO A 125 -16.46 14.40 -9.91
N LEU A 126 -17.60 14.06 -9.30
CA LEU A 126 -17.87 14.37 -7.88
C LEU A 126 -17.14 13.41 -6.93
N ASP A 127 -16.78 12.20 -7.40
CA ASP A 127 -15.94 11.28 -6.64
C ASP A 127 -14.48 11.72 -6.76
N LYS A 128 -14.06 12.49 -5.76
CA LYS A 128 -12.72 13.05 -5.65
C LYS A 128 -11.93 12.35 -4.55
N ILE A 129 -10.61 12.35 -4.73
CA ILE A 129 -9.65 11.91 -3.73
C ILE A 129 -8.57 12.96 -3.55
N CYS A 130 -8.19 13.22 -2.30
CA CYS A 130 -6.99 13.98 -1.95
C CYS A 130 -5.87 13.03 -1.55
N VAL A 131 -4.67 13.28 -2.04
CA VAL A 131 -3.46 12.59 -1.60
C VAL A 131 -2.63 13.61 -0.84
N PHE A 132 -2.30 13.28 0.40
CA PHE A 132 -1.47 14.12 1.26
C PHE A 132 -0.17 13.41 1.61
N PHE A 133 0.96 14.08 1.40
CA PHE A 133 2.28 13.61 1.79
C PHE A 133 2.65 14.25 3.12
N VAL A 134 2.54 13.46 4.18
CA VAL A 134 2.80 13.91 5.55
C VAL A 134 4.30 14.09 5.74
N ASP A 135 4.68 15.11 6.53
CA ASP A 135 6.07 15.39 6.85
C ASP A 135 6.73 14.18 7.53
N GLU A 136 8.01 13.94 7.27
CA GLU A 136 8.73 12.79 7.83
C GLU A 136 8.82 12.84 9.36
N ASN A 137 8.88 14.05 9.92
CA ASN A 137 9.02 14.28 11.35
C ASN A 137 7.68 14.19 12.09
N ASP A 138 6.56 14.22 11.35
CA ASP A 138 5.22 14.21 11.92
C ASP A 138 4.74 12.76 12.13
N VAL A 139 4.52 12.36 13.39
CA VAL A 139 3.74 11.15 13.69
C VAL A 139 2.26 11.51 13.56
N LEU A 140 1.51 10.78 12.72
CA LEU A 140 0.08 11.03 12.54
C LEU A 140 -0.71 10.78 13.82
N GLY A 141 -1.02 11.87 14.53
CA GLY A 141 -1.90 11.91 15.70
C GLY A 141 -3.32 12.32 15.36
N ILE A 142 -4.24 12.24 16.34
CA ILE A 142 -5.66 12.61 16.17
C ILE A 142 -5.79 14.08 15.71
N LYS A 143 -5.08 15.01 16.35
CA LYS A 143 -5.14 16.44 16.01
C LYS A 143 -4.74 16.72 14.55
N GLN A 144 -3.72 16.02 14.05
CA GLN A 144 -3.29 16.17 12.66
C GLN A 144 -4.32 15.54 11.70
N LEU A 145 -4.86 14.38 12.06
CA LEU A 145 -5.94 13.73 11.30
C LEU A 145 -7.16 14.64 11.18
N GLU A 146 -7.59 15.28 12.27
CA GLU A 146 -8.69 16.26 12.27
C GLU A 146 -8.40 17.44 11.35
N ALA A 147 -7.18 17.96 11.35
CA ALA A 147 -6.78 19.04 10.44
C ALA A 147 -6.86 18.62 8.96
N TYR A 148 -6.49 17.38 8.61
CA TYR A 148 -6.68 16.87 7.25
C TYR A 148 -8.16 16.68 6.90
N VAL A 149 -8.97 16.19 7.85
CA VAL A 149 -10.42 16.07 7.67
C VAL A 149 -11.07 17.44 7.42
N ASP A 150 -10.63 18.49 8.09
CA ASP A 150 -11.13 19.85 7.86
C ASP A 150 -10.72 20.38 6.48
N ARG A 151 -9.46 20.17 6.05
CA ARG A 151 -9.01 20.47 4.68
C ARG A 151 -9.86 19.72 3.64
N MET A 152 -10.26 18.48 3.91
CA MET A 152 -11.12 17.70 3.02
C MET A 152 -12.53 18.28 2.93
N LYS A 153 -13.12 18.74 4.05
CA LYS A 153 -14.42 19.41 4.06
C LYS A 153 -14.39 20.68 3.23
N GLU A 154 -13.36 21.51 3.39
CA GLU A 154 -13.15 22.73 2.60
C GLU A 154 -13.06 22.42 1.11
N ALA A 155 -12.35 21.35 0.74
CA ALA A 155 -12.23 20.89 -0.64
C ALA A 155 -13.46 20.14 -1.18
N SER A 156 -14.48 19.90 -0.33
CA SER A 156 -15.64 19.05 -0.63
C SER A 156 -15.26 17.66 -1.14
N VAL A 157 -14.25 17.06 -0.51
CA VAL A 157 -13.71 15.74 -0.87
C VAL A 157 -14.04 14.73 0.21
N SER A 158 -14.55 13.55 -0.19
CA SER A 158 -14.98 12.50 0.73
C SER A 158 -13.93 11.41 0.96
N ARG A 159 -12.84 11.38 0.18
CA ARG A 159 -11.78 10.38 0.28
C ARG A 159 -10.39 11.01 0.37
N ALA A 160 -9.54 10.50 1.27
CA ALA A 160 -8.14 10.88 1.33
C ALA A 160 -7.21 9.68 1.47
N MET A 161 -6.04 9.81 0.87
CA MET A 161 -4.90 8.89 0.97
C MET A 161 -3.73 9.64 1.62
N LEU A 162 -3.32 9.19 2.80
CA LEU A 162 -2.19 9.76 3.54
C LEU A 162 -0.93 8.93 3.30
N ILE A 163 0.14 9.57 2.83
CA ILE A 163 1.44 8.94 2.64
C ILE A 163 2.34 9.34 3.80
N LEU A 164 2.75 8.34 4.60
CA LEU A 164 3.44 8.53 5.87
C LEU A 164 4.85 7.91 5.82
N ALA A 165 5.83 8.58 6.41
CA ALA A 165 7.16 8.00 6.61
C ALA A 165 7.17 6.93 7.71
N GLN A 166 6.30 7.08 8.71
CA GLN A 166 6.20 6.23 9.89
C GLN A 166 4.74 5.89 10.23
N ALA A 167 4.54 4.82 10.99
CA ALA A 167 3.21 4.37 11.37
C ALA A 167 2.43 5.45 12.15
N PRO A 168 1.10 5.56 11.92
CA PRO A 168 0.27 6.47 12.70
C PRO A 168 0.20 6.02 14.16
N SER A 169 -0.12 6.95 15.05
CA SER A 169 -0.40 6.60 16.46
C SER A 169 -1.54 5.58 16.56
N GLN A 170 -1.50 4.70 17.56
CA GLN A 170 -2.54 3.68 17.77
C GLN A 170 -3.95 4.27 17.90
N MET A 171 -4.05 5.47 18.48
CA MET A 171 -5.29 6.21 18.57
C MET A 171 -5.79 6.67 17.19
N ALA A 172 -4.91 7.26 16.37
CA ALA A 172 -5.27 7.65 15.01
C ALA A 172 -5.65 6.45 14.15
N LYS A 173 -4.92 5.33 14.27
CA LYS A 173 -5.22 4.07 13.59
C LYS A 173 -6.63 3.57 13.93
N ARG A 174 -7.02 3.56 15.21
CA ARG A 174 -8.39 3.21 15.64
C ARG A 174 -9.45 4.13 15.05
N VAL A 175 -9.20 5.43 14.94
CA VAL A 175 -10.14 6.39 14.34
C VAL A 175 -10.32 6.11 12.85
N ILE A 176 -9.22 5.85 12.14
CA ILE A 176 -9.24 5.50 10.71
C ILE A 176 -10.00 4.17 10.48
N GLU A 177 -9.67 3.13 11.26
CA GLU A 177 -10.26 1.79 11.11
C GLU A 177 -11.73 1.73 11.54
N SER A 178 -12.11 2.46 12.59
CA SER A 178 -13.50 2.51 13.05
C SER A 178 -14.43 3.24 12.08
N ARG A 179 -13.89 3.96 11.09
CA ARG A 179 -14.65 4.70 10.07
C ARG A 179 -15.72 5.62 10.66
N THR A 180 -15.44 6.17 11.84
CA THR A 180 -16.30 7.15 12.53
C THR A 180 -16.28 8.52 11.86
N LEU A 181 -15.27 8.77 11.03
CA LEU A 181 -15.13 9.98 10.24
C LEU A 181 -16.21 10.04 9.15
N THR A 182 -16.68 11.25 8.86
CA THR A 182 -17.60 11.52 7.74
C THR A 182 -16.96 11.30 6.36
N CYS A 183 -15.64 11.09 6.33
CA CYS A 183 -14.86 10.85 5.13
C CYS A 183 -14.07 9.54 5.24
N HIS A 184 -13.75 8.96 4.09
CA HIS A 184 -12.94 7.76 3.99
C HIS A 184 -11.47 8.14 3.92
N VAL A 185 -10.74 7.89 5.01
CA VAL A 185 -9.29 8.09 5.07
C VAL A 185 -8.59 6.73 4.98
N GLU A 186 -7.63 6.62 4.09
CA GLU A 186 -6.68 5.52 4.03
C GLU A 186 -5.26 6.06 4.22
N TYR A 187 -4.34 5.22 4.68
CA TYR A 187 -2.94 5.59 4.78
C TYR A 187 -2.04 4.51 4.18
N PHE A 188 -0.86 4.91 3.76
CA PHE A 188 0.22 4.06 3.29
C PHE A 188 1.54 4.53 3.89
N LEU A 189 2.43 3.58 4.16
CA LEU A 189 3.81 3.90 4.47
C LEU A 189 4.61 4.05 3.19
N ASP A 190 5.64 4.90 3.20
CA ASP A 190 6.56 5.06 2.06
C ASP A 190 7.06 3.70 1.55
N GLN A 191 7.46 2.83 2.48
CA GLN A 191 8.00 1.50 2.20
C GLN A 191 7.01 0.60 1.44
N GLU A 192 5.70 0.75 1.68
CA GLU A 192 4.65 -0.04 1.02
C GLU A 192 4.47 0.39 -0.45
N LEU A 193 4.89 1.60 -0.79
CA LEU A 193 4.69 2.22 -2.10
C LEU A 193 5.98 2.38 -2.89
N MET A 194 7.13 1.98 -2.34
CA MET A 194 8.42 1.99 -3.05
C MET A 194 8.40 1.12 -4.32
N PHE A 195 7.53 0.12 -4.37
CA PHE A 195 7.31 -0.74 -5.52
C PHE A 195 5.82 -0.97 -5.71
N ASN A 196 5.40 -1.10 -6.98
CA ASN A 196 4.03 -1.46 -7.29
C ASN A 196 3.85 -2.98 -7.13
N VAL A 197 3.19 -3.33 -6.04
CA VAL A 197 2.76 -4.68 -5.64
C VAL A 197 2.07 -5.46 -6.77
N THR A 198 1.31 -4.79 -7.64
CA THR A 198 0.53 -5.45 -8.71
C THR A 198 1.35 -5.84 -9.94
N LYS A 199 2.57 -5.30 -10.07
CA LYS A 199 3.45 -5.58 -11.21
C LYS A 199 4.35 -6.79 -10.98
N HIS A 200 4.32 -7.37 -9.79
CA HIS A 200 5.09 -8.56 -9.47
C HIS A 200 4.53 -9.78 -10.19
N ASP A 201 5.40 -10.64 -10.73
CA ASP A 201 5.02 -11.79 -11.57
C ASP A 201 4.08 -12.78 -10.86
N MET A 202 4.34 -13.04 -9.58
CA MET A 202 3.51 -13.92 -8.74
C MET A 202 2.14 -13.34 -8.37
N VAL A 203 1.88 -12.06 -8.64
CA VAL A 203 0.62 -11.39 -8.28
C VAL A 203 -0.33 -11.44 -9.49
N PRO A 204 -1.43 -12.20 -9.41
CA PRO A 204 -2.38 -12.28 -10.52
C PRO A 204 -3.15 -10.96 -10.68
N LYS A 205 -3.83 -10.81 -11.82
CA LYS A 205 -4.64 -9.61 -12.07
C LYS A 205 -5.90 -9.63 -11.22
N HIS A 206 -6.10 -8.58 -10.43
CA HIS A 206 -7.28 -8.36 -9.61
C HIS A 206 -8.13 -7.23 -10.22
N GLN A 207 -9.42 -7.48 -10.41
CA GLN A 207 -10.37 -6.51 -10.93
C GLN A 207 -11.56 -6.40 -9.98
N LEU A 208 -11.92 -5.17 -9.61
CA LEU A 208 -13.14 -4.90 -8.84
C LEU A 208 -14.37 -5.12 -9.72
N LEU A 209 -15.33 -5.91 -9.23
CA LEU A 209 -16.62 -6.09 -9.89
C LEU A 209 -17.60 -5.00 -9.47
N THR A 210 -18.41 -4.57 -10.43
CA THR A 210 -19.56 -3.69 -10.20
C THR A 210 -20.70 -4.44 -9.53
N ALA A 211 -21.64 -3.70 -8.91
CA ALA A 211 -22.78 -4.32 -8.24
C ALA A 211 -23.63 -5.19 -9.18
N ASP A 212 -23.73 -4.83 -10.45
CA ASP A 212 -24.50 -5.59 -11.43
C ASP A 212 -23.74 -6.84 -11.90
N GLU A 213 -22.43 -6.78 -12.09
CA GLU A 213 -21.59 -7.97 -12.34
C GLU A 213 -21.65 -8.97 -11.18
N VAL A 214 -21.69 -8.47 -9.93
CA VAL A 214 -21.83 -9.32 -8.74
C VAL A 214 -23.18 -10.02 -8.70
N LYS A 215 -24.27 -9.34 -9.07
CA LYS A 215 -25.60 -9.97 -9.17
C LYS A 215 -25.59 -11.09 -10.21
N ILE A 216 -25.05 -10.80 -11.40
CA ILE A 216 -24.92 -11.79 -12.48
C ILE A 216 -24.11 -13.00 -12.01
N LEU A 217 -23.01 -12.78 -11.29
CA LEU A 217 -22.18 -13.85 -10.72
C LEU A 217 -22.97 -14.72 -9.73
N VAL A 218 -23.65 -14.09 -8.78
CA VAL A 218 -24.47 -14.77 -7.76
C VAL A 218 -25.58 -15.60 -8.41
N ASP A 219 -26.26 -15.03 -9.41
CA ASP A 219 -27.35 -15.69 -10.13
C ASP A 219 -26.84 -16.85 -10.98
N GLN A 220 -25.72 -16.67 -11.70
CA GLN A 220 -25.14 -17.68 -12.59
C GLN A 220 -24.64 -18.92 -11.83
N TYR A 221 -24.04 -18.72 -10.66
CA TYR A 221 -23.46 -19.81 -9.87
C TYR A 221 -24.36 -20.25 -8.70
N HIS A 222 -25.55 -19.66 -8.57
CA HIS A 222 -26.50 -19.93 -7.49
C HIS A 222 -25.87 -19.92 -6.09
N LEU A 223 -24.99 -18.95 -5.84
CA LEU A 223 -24.20 -18.84 -4.60
C LEU A 223 -24.51 -17.56 -3.85
N THR A 224 -24.28 -17.58 -2.54
CA THR A 224 -24.34 -16.38 -1.69
C THR A 224 -22.95 -15.77 -1.54
N LEU A 225 -22.87 -14.46 -1.28
CA LEU A 225 -21.58 -13.77 -1.10
C LEU A 225 -20.73 -14.40 0.00
N SER A 226 -21.35 -14.90 1.07
CA SER A 226 -20.67 -15.56 2.18
C SER A 226 -19.98 -16.88 1.81
N GLN A 227 -20.35 -17.50 0.69
CA GLN A 227 -19.74 -18.73 0.18
C GLN A 227 -18.50 -18.46 -0.68
N LEU A 228 -18.28 -17.21 -1.10
CA LEU A 228 -17.08 -16.85 -1.83
C LEU A 228 -15.87 -16.91 -0.89
N PRO A 229 -14.71 -17.40 -1.36
CA PRO A 229 -13.47 -17.30 -0.61
C PRO A 229 -13.19 -15.85 -0.23
N GLN A 230 -12.61 -15.64 0.95
CA GLN A 230 -12.41 -14.30 1.50
C GLN A 230 -11.02 -13.76 1.19
N ILE A 231 -10.90 -12.44 1.08
CA ILE A 231 -9.63 -11.70 1.06
C ILE A 231 -9.71 -10.60 2.12
N GLN A 232 -8.66 -10.45 2.91
CA GLN A 232 -8.63 -9.44 3.98
C GLN A 232 -8.53 -8.04 3.38
N VAL A 233 -9.21 -7.06 3.96
CA VAL A 233 -9.06 -5.64 3.60
C VAL A 233 -7.63 -5.13 3.82
N THR A 234 -6.87 -5.80 4.69
CA THR A 234 -5.46 -5.51 4.97
C THR A 234 -4.49 -6.14 3.96
N ASP A 235 -4.97 -6.96 3.03
CA ASP A 235 -4.16 -7.53 1.97
C ASP A 235 -3.50 -6.41 1.12
N PRO A 236 -2.22 -6.53 0.73
CA PRO A 236 -1.53 -5.49 -0.02
C PRO A 236 -2.22 -5.09 -1.33
N VAL A 237 -2.79 -6.05 -2.06
CA VAL A 237 -3.51 -5.78 -3.31
C VAL A 237 -4.87 -5.15 -3.03
N ALA A 238 -5.56 -5.61 -1.99
CA ALA A 238 -6.83 -5.00 -1.57
C ALA A 238 -6.64 -3.53 -1.14
N ARG A 239 -5.61 -3.25 -0.34
CA ARG A 239 -5.22 -1.89 0.03
C ARG A 239 -4.83 -1.08 -1.19
N TYR A 240 -3.99 -1.61 -2.08
CA TYR A 240 -3.58 -0.93 -3.32
C TYR A 240 -4.78 -0.53 -4.18
N LEU A 241 -5.82 -1.38 -4.30
CA LEU A 241 -7.04 -1.07 -5.06
C LEU A 241 -8.06 -0.21 -4.28
N GLY A 242 -7.85 0.03 -2.98
CA GLY A 242 -8.75 0.83 -2.15
C GLY A 242 -10.15 0.23 -2.03
N VAL A 243 -10.24 -1.12 -2.05
CA VAL A 243 -11.51 -1.84 -1.96
C VAL A 243 -12.05 -1.87 -0.54
N MET A 244 -13.37 -1.96 -0.43
CA MET A 244 -14.13 -1.91 0.81
C MET A 244 -14.67 -3.30 1.17
N PRO A 245 -14.85 -3.60 2.47
CA PRO A 245 -15.52 -4.81 2.91
C PRO A 245 -16.87 -5.01 2.21
N GLY A 246 -17.15 -6.25 1.79
CA GLY A 246 -18.33 -6.63 1.02
C GLY A 246 -18.18 -6.49 -0.50
N GLN A 247 -17.14 -5.83 -1.01
CA GLN A 247 -16.86 -5.82 -2.44
C GLN A 247 -16.26 -7.15 -2.92
N VAL A 248 -16.41 -7.44 -4.21
CA VAL A 248 -15.93 -8.68 -4.81
C VAL A 248 -14.85 -8.40 -5.85
N LEU A 249 -13.73 -9.11 -5.72
CA LEU A 249 -12.62 -9.08 -6.66
C LEU A 249 -12.66 -10.31 -7.55
N LYS A 250 -12.55 -10.09 -8.86
CA LYS A 250 -12.25 -11.12 -9.86
C LYS A 250 -10.74 -11.24 -10.00
N ILE A 251 -10.22 -12.44 -9.76
CA ILE A 251 -8.81 -12.76 -9.85
C ILE A 251 -8.58 -13.64 -11.08
N SER A 252 -7.75 -13.17 -11.99
CA SER A 252 -7.40 -13.88 -13.23
C SER A 252 -5.91 -14.24 -13.22
N ARG A 253 -5.61 -15.54 -13.28
CA ARG A 253 -4.23 -16.06 -13.34
C ARG A 253 -4.02 -16.96 -14.56
N PRO A 254 -2.82 -16.98 -15.16
CA PRO A 254 -2.48 -17.99 -16.15
C PRO A 254 -2.51 -19.38 -15.50
N SER A 255 -2.88 -20.40 -16.26
CA SER A 255 -2.92 -21.79 -15.82
C SER A 255 -2.36 -22.66 -16.92
N GLU A 256 -1.43 -23.55 -16.58
CA GLU A 256 -0.80 -24.46 -17.55
C GLU A 256 -1.81 -25.44 -18.16
N THR A 257 -2.80 -25.89 -17.37
CA THR A 257 -3.80 -26.87 -17.82
C THR A 257 -4.99 -26.23 -18.54
N ALA A 258 -5.50 -25.11 -18.04
CA ALA A 258 -6.73 -24.48 -18.54
C ALA A 258 -6.48 -23.20 -19.37
N GLY A 259 -5.22 -22.80 -19.55
CA GLY A 259 -4.81 -21.51 -20.12
C GLY A 259 -5.04 -20.35 -19.16
N LYS A 260 -6.28 -20.16 -18.69
CA LYS A 260 -6.68 -19.09 -17.77
C LYS A 260 -7.59 -19.63 -16.67
N TYR A 261 -7.22 -19.36 -15.42
CA TYR A 261 -8.04 -19.67 -14.25
C TYR A 261 -8.61 -18.39 -13.66
N VAL A 262 -9.91 -18.38 -13.43
CA VAL A 262 -10.64 -17.24 -12.85
C VAL A 262 -11.25 -17.67 -11.51
N THR A 263 -11.03 -16.88 -10.47
CA THR A 263 -11.67 -17.05 -9.17
C THR A 263 -12.19 -15.72 -8.66
N TYR A 264 -13.13 -15.77 -7.71
CA TYR A 264 -13.78 -14.60 -7.14
C TYR A 264 -13.58 -14.62 -5.63
N ARG A 265 -13.21 -13.47 -5.05
CA ARG A 265 -13.05 -13.33 -3.61
C ARG A 265 -13.82 -12.14 -3.08
N VAL A 266 -14.47 -12.31 -1.93
CA VAL A 266 -15.15 -11.23 -1.20
C VAL A 266 -14.21 -10.59 -0.19
N VAL A 267 -14.20 -9.27 -0.12
CA VAL A 267 -13.36 -8.51 0.81
C VAL A 267 -14.00 -8.51 2.20
N VAL A 268 -13.22 -8.85 3.23
CA VAL A 268 -13.64 -8.84 4.64
C VAL A 268 -12.73 -7.98 5.51
#